data_AF-A0A1N6NTU6-F1
#
_entry.id   AF-A0A1N6NTU6-F1
#
_cell.length_a   1.000
_cell.length_b   1.000
_cell.length_c   1.000
_cell.angle_alpha   90.00
_cell.angle_beta   90.00
_cell.angle_gamma   90.00
#
_symmetry.space_group_name_H-M   'P 1'
#
loop_
_entity.id
_entity.type
_entity.pdbx_description
1 polymer ?
#
loop_
_entity_poly.entity_id
_entity_poly.type
_entity_poly.pdbx_seq_one_letter_code
_entity_poly.pdbx_strand_id
1 'polypeptide(L)'
;MFRERLIMLDLDDETDDLVLVENAIVVPPGPKGQGKWQPSGVLDSEGRFVTNSISWSATDDRINGEPEIPDARDITDLPGTHMFAGISYGHFGHFITESMTRIWALDELRDKIDGLVFTPKNQMKDNLRPFEVYADLINNLGLAGIPITCPAGPVRVERLYVP
;
A
#
# COMPACT_ATOMS: atom_id res chain seq x y z
N MET A 1 8.78 -33.52 -15.09
CA MET A 1 9.60 -33.43 -13.87
C MET A 1 9.66 -31.95 -13.51
N PHE A 2 8.67 -31.48 -12.75
CA PHE A 2 8.59 -30.06 -12.37
C PHE A 2 9.54 -29.83 -11.20
N ARG A 3 10.53 -28.94 -11.40
CA ARG A 3 11.36 -28.43 -10.31
C ARG A 3 10.50 -27.41 -9.55
N GLU A 4 10.04 -27.78 -8.37
CA GLU A 4 9.65 -26.81 -7.34
C GLU A 4 10.85 -25.92 -7.09
N ARG A 5 10.74 -24.66 -7.50
CA ARG A 5 11.71 -23.64 -7.11
C ARG A 5 11.31 -23.25 -5.70
N LEU A 6 11.94 -23.88 -4.69
CA LEU A 6 11.89 -23.40 -3.31
C LEU A 6 12.34 -21.94 -3.35
N ILE A 7 11.40 -21.00 -3.17
CA ILE A 7 11.75 -19.62 -2.86
C ILE A 7 12.10 -19.67 -1.37
N MET A 8 13.39 -19.90 -1.09
CA MET A 8 13.92 -19.77 0.26
C MET A 8 13.89 -18.27 0.58
N LEU A 9 13.29 -17.90 1.71
CA LEU A 9 13.36 -16.55 2.24
C LEU A 9 14.84 -16.23 2.45
N ASP A 10 15.37 -15.33 1.62
CA ASP A 10 16.76 -14.87 1.73
C ASP A 10 16.77 -13.70 2.72
N LEU A 11 17.23 -13.97 3.94
CA LEU A 11 17.30 -12.95 4.99
C LEU A 11 18.49 -12.00 4.81
N ASP A 12 19.37 -12.29 3.83
CA ASP A 12 20.51 -11.46 3.44
C ASP A 12 20.21 -10.62 2.17
N ASP A 13 19.00 -10.75 1.60
CA ASP A 13 18.52 -9.94 0.49
C ASP A 13 18.03 -8.57 1.01
N GLU A 14 18.94 -7.60 1.06
CA GLU A 14 18.67 -6.23 1.49
C GLU A 14 17.92 -5.39 0.43
N THR A 15 17.27 -5.99 -0.58
CA THR A 15 16.42 -5.23 -1.52
C THR A 15 15.11 -4.78 -0.86
N ASP A 16 15.19 -4.23 0.36
CA ASP A 16 14.32 -3.22 0.96
C ASP A 16 14.23 -2.01 -0.01
N ASP A 17 13.76 -2.29 -1.23
CA ASP A 17 13.86 -1.43 -2.39
C ASP A 17 12.82 -0.34 -2.21
N LEU A 18 13.29 0.81 -1.76
CA LEU A 18 12.48 1.99 -1.63
C LEU A 18 12.50 2.77 -2.96
N VAL A 19 11.52 2.53 -3.82
CA VAL A 19 11.46 3.19 -5.13
C VAL A 19 10.68 4.50 -5.04
N LEU A 20 11.21 5.55 -5.66
CA LEU A 20 10.50 6.83 -5.82
C LEU A 20 9.84 6.86 -7.20
N VAL A 21 8.52 7.05 -7.22
CA VAL A 21 7.72 7.14 -8.45
C VAL A 21 7.04 8.51 -8.51
N GLU A 22 7.34 9.29 -9.55
CA GLU A 22 6.70 10.57 -9.79
C GLU A 22 5.36 10.38 -10.53
N ASN A 23 4.35 11.15 -10.13
CA ASN A 23 2.99 11.10 -10.67
C ASN A 23 2.37 9.68 -10.62
N ALA A 24 2.67 8.94 -9.56
CA ALA A 24 2.18 7.59 -9.34
C ALA A 24 0.66 7.58 -9.13
N ILE A 25 -0.04 6.57 -9.65
CA ILE A 25 -1.48 6.40 -9.48
C ILE A 25 -1.72 5.26 -8.49
N VAL A 26 -2.19 5.61 -7.28
CA VAL A 26 -2.64 4.63 -6.29
C VAL A 26 -4.07 4.24 -6.61
N VAL A 27 -4.30 2.97 -6.90
CA VAL A 27 -5.61 2.41 -7.27
C VAL A 27 -6.10 1.52 -6.13
N PRO A 28 -7.13 1.93 -5.37
CA PRO A 28 -7.77 1.08 -4.38
C PRO A 28 -8.66 0.03 -5.05
N PRO A 29 -9.03 -1.05 -4.35
CA PRO A 29 -9.90 -2.07 -4.96
C PRO A 29 -11.30 -1.53 -5.21
N GLY A 30 -11.93 -2.03 -6.28
CA GLY A 30 -13.32 -1.72 -6.59
C GLY A 30 -14.31 -2.26 -5.53
N PRO A 31 -15.52 -1.67 -5.44
CA PRO A 31 -16.51 -2.02 -4.42
C PRO A 31 -17.07 -3.46 -4.50
N LYS A 32 -16.79 -4.19 -5.59
CA LYS A 32 -17.25 -5.57 -5.81
C LYS A 32 -16.20 -6.63 -5.48
N GLY A 33 -14.98 -6.25 -5.11
CA GLY A 33 -13.89 -7.18 -4.80
C GLY A 33 -13.88 -7.56 -3.32
N GLN A 34 -14.57 -8.64 -2.92
CA GLN A 34 -14.43 -9.24 -1.58
C GLN A 34 -13.55 -10.50 -1.57
N GLY A 35 -12.80 -10.72 -2.65
CA GLY A 35 -11.88 -11.84 -2.77
C GLY A 35 -10.60 -11.65 -1.95
N LYS A 36 -9.91 -12.77 -1.68
CA LYS A 36 -8.56 -12.76 -1.11
C LYS A 36 -7.61 -11.94 -1.99
N TRP A 37 -7.68 -12.15 -3.31
CA TRP A 37 -6.96 -11.38 -4.32
C TRP A 37 -7.79 -10.19 -4.82
N GLN A 38 -7.17 -9.02 -5.03
CA GLN A 38 -7.84 -7.83 -5.58
C GLN A 38 -6.95 -7.06 -6.56
N PRO A 39 -7.54 -6.51 -7.65
CA PRO A 39 -6.84 -5.58 -8.54
C PRO A 39 -6.69 -4.23 -7.83
N SER A 40 -5.52 -3.97 -7.26
CA SER A 40 -5.20 -2.75 -6.52
C SER A 40 -3.69 -2.60 -6.38
N GLY A 41 -3.21 -1.39 -6.11
CA GLY A 41 -1.80 -1.11 -5.88
C GLY A 41 -1.38 0.21 -6.53
N VAL A 42 -0.15 0.28 -7.02
CA VAL A 42 0.42 1.49 -7.61
C VAL A 42 0.76 1.26 -9.08
N LEU A 43 0.33 2.20 -9.92
CA LEU A 43 0.79 2.34 -11.30
C LEU A 43 1.75 3.54 -11.39
N ASP A 44 2.73 3.49 -12.28
CA ASP A 44 3.54 4.66 -12.62
C ASP A 44 2.79 5.61 -13.56
N SER A 45 3.44 6.70 -13.97
CA SER A 45 2.86 7.72 -14.85
C SER A 45 2.55 7.23 -16.27
N GLU A 46 3.13 6.10 -16.68
CA GLU A 46 2.85 5.42 -17.95
C GLU A 46 1.76 4.34 -17.80
N GLY A 47 1.24 4.15 -16.58
CA GLY A 47 0.24 3.14 -16.28
C GLY A 47 0.81 1.73 -16.05
N ARG A 48 2.14 1.59 -15.88
CA ARG A 48 2.77 0.29 -15.61
C ARG A 48 2.70 -0.03 -14.13
N PHE A 49 2.48 -1.29 -13.79
CA PHE A 49 2.39 -1.72 -12.39
C PHE A 49 3.74 -1.65 -11.67
N VAL A 50 3.75 -0.94 -10.54
CA VAL A 50 4.92 -0.85 -9.65
C VAL A 50 4.90 -2.08 -8.74
N THR A 51 5.82 -3.02 -9.00
CA THR A 51 5.86 -4.34 -8.34
C THR A 51 6.03 -4.27 -6.83
N ASN A 52 6.71 -3.24 -6.31
CA ASN A 52 6.91 -3.03 -4.87
C ASN A 52 5.56 -2.84 -4.14
N SER A 53 4.53 -2.36 -4.84
CA SER A 53 3.18 -2.21 -4.28
C SER A 53 2.41 -3.52 -4.03
N ILE A 54 2.97 -4.68 -4.39
CA ILE A 54 2.37 -5.99 -4.11
C ILE A 54 2.52 -6.33 -2.63
N SER A 55 1.39 -6.58 -1.96
CA SER A 55 1.33 -7.13 -0.61
C SER A 55 1.16 -8.66 -0.66
N TRP A 56 1.77 -9.35 0.29
CA TRP A 56 1.88 -10.80 0.32
C TRP A 56 1.30 -11.37 1.62
N SER A 57 0.59 -12.49 1.53
CA SER A 57 0.11 -13.25 2.70
C SER A 57 0.96 -14.49 3.02
N ALA A 58 1.73 -14.94 2.04
CA ALA A 58 2.77 -15.96 2.15
C ALA A 58 3.79 -15.72 1.03
N THR A 59 4.89 -16.49 1.03
CA THR A 59 6.02 -16.35 0.08
C THR A 59 5.60 -16.32 -1.39
N ASP A 60 4.58 -17.08 -1.77
CA ASP A 60 4.10 -17.20 -3.15
C ASP A 60 2.64 -16.74 -3.33
N ASP A 61 2.04 -16.13 -2.29
CA ASP A 61 0.61 -15.83 -2.24
C ASP A 61 0.34 -14.33 -2.12
N ARG A 62 0.13 -13.70 -3.28
CA ARG A 62 -0.14 -12.26 -3.43
C ARG A 62 -1.57 -11.92 -3.03
N ILE A 63 -1.73 -10.84 -2.25
CA ILE A 63 -3.04 -10.28 -1.88
C ILE A 63 -3.59 -9.35 -2.95
N ASN A 64 -2.73 -8.67 -3.69
CA ASN A 64 -3.13 -7.80 -4.79
C ASN A 64 -2.32 -8.05 -6.06
N GLY A 65 -2.83 -7.51 -7.16
CA GLY A 65 -2.16 -7.53 -8.45
C GLY A 65 -2.50 -6.30 -9.26
N GLU A 66 -1.91 -6.25 -10.46
CA GLU A 66 -2.03 -5.14 -11.40
C GLU A 66 -3.51 -4.72 -11.59
N PRO A 67 -3.87 -3.48 -11.21
CA PRO A 67 -5.19 -2.93 -11.46
C PRO A 67 -5.33 -2.51 -12.93
N GLU A 68 -6.57 -2.39 -13.40
CA GLU A 68 -6.84 -1.69 -14.66
C GLU A 68 -6.45 -0.21 -14.52
N ILE A 69 -5.94 0.38 -15.61
CA ILE A 69 -5.65 1.81 -15.66
C ILE A 69 -6.98 2.57 -15.51
N PRO A 70 -7.14 3.44 -14.50
CA PRO A 70 -8.38 4.18 -14.29
C PRO A 70 -8.60 5.23 -15.36
N ASP A 71 -9.87 5.60 -15.60
CA ASP A 71 -10.20 6.75 -16.45
C ASP A 71 -9.65 8.03 -15.79
N ALA A 72 -9.00 8.89 -16.58
CA ALA A 72 -8.39 10.12 -16.10
C ALA A 72 -9.36 11.03 -15.34
N ARG A 73 -10.66 10.98 -15.66
CA ARG A 73 -11.69 11.78 -14.97
C ARG A 73 -11.99 11.30 -13.55
N ASP A 74 -11.65 10.05 -13.24
CA ASP A 74 -11.92 9.41 -11.94
C ASP A 74 -10.70 9.51 -11.00
N ILE A 75 -9.58 10.07 -11.49
CA ILE A 75 -8.35 10.26 -10.72
C ILE A 75 -8.39 11.61 -10.01
N THR A 76 -8.18 11.60 -8.69
CA THR A 76 -8.01 12.82 -7.88
C THR A 76 -6.54 13.07 -7.56
N ASP A 77 -6.14 14.33 -7.44
CA ASP A 77 -4.74 14.69 -7.18
C ASP A 77 -4.43 14.80 -5.69
N LEU A 78 -3.29 14.24 -5.31
CA LEU A 78 -2.68 14.35 -4.00
C LEU A 78 -1.28 14.98 -4.16
N PRO A 79 -1.16 16.31 -3.94
CA PRO A 79 0.11 17.02 -4.10
C PRO A 79 1.09 16.65 -2.98
N GLY A 80 2.39 16.84 -3.22
CA GLY A 80 3.44 16.56 -2.25
C GLY A 80 3.98 15.13 -2.29
N THR A 81 4.59 14.71 -1.19
CA THR A 81 5.43 13.51 -1.12
C THR A 81 4.84 12.54 -0.13
N HIS A 82 4.52 11.34 -0.59
CA HIS A 82 3.87 10.36 0.26
C HIS A 82 4.61 9.03 0.19
N MET A 83 4.28 8.13 1.11
CA MET A 83 4.71 6.75 1.06
C MET A 83 3.49 5.84 0.89
N PHE A 84 3.57 4.90 -0.03
CA PHE A 84 2.60 3.81 -0.10
C PHE A 84 2.86 2.85 1.05
N ALA A 85 1.89 2.73 1.95
CA ALA A 85 2.03 1.95 3.18
C ALA A 85 1.33 0.57 3.12
N GLY A 86 0.74 0.23 1.97
CA GLY A 86 0.15 -1.09 1.72
C GLY A 86 -1.36 -1.16 1.91
N ILE A 87 -1.85 -2.34 2.27
CA ILE A 87 -3.28 -2.64 2.38
C ILE A 87 -3.74 -2.46 3.82
N SER A 88 -4.79 -1.65 4.04
CA SER A 88 -5.43 -1.46 5.34
C SER A 88 -6.52 -2.50 5.60
N TYR A 89 -6.35 -3.29 6.65
CA TYR A 89 -7.31 -4.29 7.10
C TYR A 89 -8.13 -3.82 8.30
N GLY A 90 -9.44 -4.04 8.28
CA GLY A 90 -10.29 -3.69 9.44
C GLY A 90 -10.14 -4.62 10.65
N HIS A 91 -9.84 -5.91 10.42
CA HIS A 91 -9.72 -6.90 11.48
C HIS A 91 -8.36 -6.78 12.19
N PHE A 92 -8.36 -6.71 13.52
CA PHE A 92 -7.20 -6.41 14.35
C PHE A 92 -5.95 -7.23 14.02
N GLY A 93 -6.08 -8.55 13.89
CA GLY A 93 -4.92 -9.42 13.58
C GLY A 93 -4.25 -9.04 12.26
N HIS A 94 -5.05 -8.93 11.20
CA HIS A 94 -4.57 -8.55 9.87
C HIS A 94 -4.07 -7.10 9.82
N PHE A 95 -4.66 -6.22 10.62
CA PHE A 95 -4.19 -4.84 10.72
C PHE A 95 -2.73 -4.79 11.16
N ILE A 96 -2.38 -5.51 12.22
CA ILE A 96 -1.00 -5.56 12.72
C ILE A 96 -0.09 -6.32 11.76
N THR A 97 -0.47 -7.53 11.36
CA THR A 97 0.45 -8.44 10.67
C THR A 97 0.59 -8.16 9.18
N GLU A 98 -0.35 -7.44 8.57
CA GLU A 98 -0.34 -7.18 7.13
C GLU A 98 -0.36 -5.68 6.80
N SER A 99 -1.09 -4.86 7.56
CA SER A 99 -1.18 -3.41 7.25
C SER A 99 0.05 -2.65 7.69
N MET A 100 0.74 -3.09 8.76
CA MET A 100 1.90 -2.39 9.32
C MET A 100 3.24 -2.88 8.77
N THR A 101 3.23 -3.76 7.77
CA THR A 101 4.46 -4.45 7.29
C THR A 101 5.48 -3.53 6.63
N ARG A 102 5.05 -2.37 6.11
CA ARG A 102 5.91 -1.44 5.37
C ARG A 102 6.40 -0.24 6.18
N ILE A 103 6.07 -0.18 7.47
CA ILE A 103 6.40 1.00 8.30
C ILE A 103 7.89 1.11 8.61
N TRP A 104 8.70 0.06 8.35
CA TRP A 104 10.16 0.10 8.47
C TRP A 104 10.77 1.25 7.66
N ALA A 105 10.21 1.56 6.49
CA ALA A 105 10.70 2.62 5.62
C ALA A 105 10.55 4.03 6.23
N LEU A 106 9.78 4.18 7.32
CA LEU A 106 9.69 5.44 8.05
C LEU A 106 11.02 5.86 8.69
N ASP A 107 11.91 4.92 9.01
CA ASP A 107 13.23 5.26 9.56
C ASP A 107 14.04 6.13 8.59
N GLU A 108 13.81 5.97 7.28
CA GLU A 108 14.45 6.78 6.24
C GLU A 108 13.61 7.96 5.76
N LEU A 109 12.27 7.86 5.88
CA LEU A 109 11.33 8.75 5.19
C LEU A 109 10.60 9.75 6.07
N ARG A 110 10.64 9.61 7.40
CA ARG A 110 9.82 10.39 8.34
C ARG A 110 9.82 11.90 8.09
N ASP A 111 10.97 12.48 7.79
CA ASP A 111 11.13 13.93 7.56
C ASP A 111 11.08 14.32 6.07
N LYS A 112 10.76 13.38 5.18
CA LYS A 112 10.73 13.54 3.72
C LYS A 112 9.33 13.41 3.12
N ILE A 113 8.35 12.98 3.92
CA ILE A 113 6.98 12.72 3.47
C ILE A 113 5.97 13.62 4.20
N ASP A 114 4.95 14.00 3.47
CA ASP A 114 3.77 14.71 3.93
C ASP A 114 2.72 13.75 4.51
N GLY A 115 2.79 12.45 4.17
CA GLY A 115 1.88 11.44 4.72
C GLY A 115 2.01 10.04 4.15
N LEU A 116 1.15 9.15 4.65
CA LEU A 116 1.02 7.76 4.23
C LEU A 116 -0.25 7.57 3.39
N VAL A 117 -0.15 6.73 2.36
CA VAL A 117 -1.28 6.30 1.54
C VAL A 117 -1.46 4.79 1.66
N PHE A 118 -2.63 4.36 2.10
CA PHE A 118 -3.04 2.96 2.12
C PHE A 118 -4.15 2.71 1.11
N THR A 119 -4.30 1.47 0.65
CA THR A 119 -5.53 1.00 -0.01
C THR A 119 -6.35 0.18 0.97
N PRO A 120 -7.68 0.33 1.05
CA PRO A 120 -8.48 -0.51 1.93
C PRO A 120 -8.50 -1.95 1.41
N LYS A 121 -8.53 -2.95 2.29
CA LYS A 121 -8.75 -4.35 1.87
C LYS A 121 -10.13 -4.56 1.28
N ASN A 122 -11.13 -3.85 1.80
CA ASN A 122 -12.48 -3.81 1.25
C ASN A 122 -12.97 -2.38 1.40
N GLN A 123 -13.69 -1.86 0.41
CA GLN A 123 -14.29 -0.53 0.53
C GLN A 123 -15.25 -0.49 1.72
N MET A 124 -14.96 0.40 2.67
CA MET A 124 -15.78 0.66 3.85
C MET A 124 -16.55 1.96 3.66
N LYS A 125 -17.59 2.18 4.48
CA LYS A 125 -18.24 3.49 4.56
C LYS A 125 -17.24 4.59 4.91
N ASP A 126 -16.27 4.23 5.75
CA ASP A 126 -15.15 5.06 6.13
C ASP A 126 -13.89 4.19 6.15
N ASN A 127 -13.00 4.44 5.19
CA ASN A 127 -11.75 3.70 5.02
C ASN A 127 -10.67 4.10 6.05
N LEU A 128 -10.85 5.20 6.78
CA LEU A 128 -9.94 5.62 7.85
C LEU A 128 -10.28 4.97 9.20
N ARG A 129 -11.47 4.39 9.32
CA ARG A 129 -11.97 3.78 10.56
C ARG A 129 -10.96 2.84 11.26
N PRO A 130 -10.21 1.96 10.57
CA PRO A 130 -9.22 1.11 11.24
C PRO A 130 -8.14 1.94 11.98
N PHE A 131 -7.68 3.04 11.40
CA PHE A 131 -6.65 3.89 11.99
C PHE A 131 -7.18 4.70 13.17
N GLU A 132 -8.47 5.06 13.18
CA GLU A 132 -9.12 5.68 14.33
C GLU A 132 -9.25 4.70 15.50
N VAL A 133 -9.71 3.47 15.22
CA VAL A 133 -9.94 2.45 16.24
C VAL A 133 -8.62 1.99 16.86
N TYR A 134 -7.55 1.93 16.06
CA TYR A 134 -6.23 1.49 16.49
C TYR A 134 -5.25 2.65 16.68
N ALA A 135 -5.74 3.87 16.90
CA ALA A 135 -4.92 5.09 16.98
C ALA A 135 -3.77 4.98 18.00
N ASP A 136 -4.07 4.54 19.23
CA ASP A 136 -3.04 4.38 20.27
C ASP A 136 -1.96 3.38 19.85
N LEU A 137 -2.35 2.28 19.20
CA LEU A 137 -1.40 1.28 18.72
C LEU A 137 -0.48 1.86 17.63
N ILE A 138 -1.05 2.46 16.57
CA ILE A 138 -0.23 2.98 15.47
C ILE A 138 0.63 4.16 15.89
N ASN A 139 0.16 4.98 16.84
CA ASN A 139 0.97 6.05 17.41
C ASN A 139 2.20 5.49 18.14
N ASN A 140 2.03 4.40 18.90
CA ASN A 140 3.16 3.71 19.56
C ASN A 140 4.05 2.93 18.57
N LEU A 141 3.55 2.61 17.37
CA LEU A 141 4.35 2.08 16.26
C LEU A 141 5.03 3.18 15.43
N GLY A 142 5.00 4.43 15.89
CA GLY A 142 5.72 5.53 15.27
C GLY A 142 4.95 6.28 14.19
N LEU A 143 3.64 6.07 14.04
CA LEU A 143 2.81 6.85 13.08
C LEU A 143 2.25 8.14 13.69
N ALA A 144 2.60 8.45 14.94
CA ALA A 144 2.13 9.65 15.63
C ALA A 144 2.45 10.92 14.84
N GLY A 145 1.41 11.70 14.54
CA GLY A 145 1.51 12.97 13.82
C GLY A 145 1.70 12.86 12.31
N ILE A 146 1.80 11.65 11.74
CA ILE A 146 1.90 11.45 10.29
C ILE A 146 0.48 11.40 9.70
N PRO A 147 0.13 12.27 8.74
CA PRO A 147 -1.15 12.19 8.04
C PRO A 147 -1.34 10.85 7.33
N ILE A 148 -2.53 10.26 7.45
CA ILE A 148 -2.89 8.99 6.80
C ILE A 148 -4.06 9.22 5.85
N THR A 149 -3.90 8.77 4.61
CA THR A 149 -4.94 8.76 3.58
C THR A 149 -5.26 7.32 3.19
N CYS A 150 -6.54 7.01 3.02
CA CYS A 150 -7.01 5.71 2.54
C CYS A 150 -8.17 5.94 1.53
N PRO A 151 -7.85 6.24 0.25
CA PRO A 151 -8.84 6.76 -0.68
C PRO A 151 -9.82 5.68 -1.13
N ALA A 152 -11.05 6.11 -1.42
CA ALA A 152 -12.10 5.23 -1.97
C ALA A 152 -12.01 5.06 -3.50
N GLY A 153 -11.28 5.94 -4.18
CA GLY A 153 -11.05 5.89 -5.63
C GLY A 153 -9.58 6.17 -5.98
N PRO A 154 -9.23 6.11 -7.28
CA PRO A 154 -7.87 6.33 -7.74
C PRO A 154 -7.34 7.72 -7.40
N VAL A 155 -6.08 7.79 -6.97
CA VAL A 155 -5.40 9.04 -6.61
C VAL A 155 -4.05 9.12 -7.30
N ARG A 156 -3.77 10.24 -7.98
CA ARG A 156 -2.45 10.57 -8.50
C ARG A 156 -1.66 11.32 -7.45
N VAL A 157 -0.58 10.72 -6.98
CA VAL A 157 0.35 11.28 -6.01
C VAL A 157 1.52 11.91 -6.75
N GLU A 158 1.86 13.16 -6.43
CA GLU A 158 2.95 13.88 -7.10
C GLU A 158 4.29 13.16 -6.96
N ARG A 159 4.66 12.73 -5.75
CA ARG A 159 5.84 11.91 -5.47
C ARG A 159 5.48 10.80 -4.49
N LEU A 160 5.66 9.54 -4.88
CA LEU A 160 5.31 8.39 -4.05
C LEU A 160 6.53 7.48 -3.85
N TYR A 161 6.97 7.35 -2.59
CA TYR A 161 7.85 6.27 -2.20
C TYR A 161 7.05 4.97 -2.07
N VAL A 162 7.52 3.90 -2.69
CA VAL A 162 6.92 2.56 -2.64
C VAL A 162 7.99 1.61 -2.10
N PRO A 163 7.95 1.29 -0.80
CA PRO A 163 8.75 0.20 -0.23
C PRO A 163 8.31 -1.14 -0.82
#